data_AF-A0A927VL39-F1
#
_entry.id   AF-A0A927VL39-F1
#
_cell.length_a   1.000
_cell.length_b   1.000
_cell.length_c   1.000
_cell.angle_alpha   90.00
_cell.angle_beta   90.00
_cell.angle_gamma   90.00
#
_symmetry.space_group_name_H-M   'P 1'
#
loop_
_entity.id
_entity.type
_entity.pdbx_description
1 polymer ?
#
loop_
_entity_poly.entity_id
_entity_poly.type
_entity_poly.pdbx_seq_one_letter_code
_entity_poly.pdbx_strand_id
1 'polypeptide(L)'
;MFVDSDDWVHEDFCRKAYETVTDTGARMAIFDLCYTAGDSKEGYIHASLTEVGIYPSSDILRLRLTGDIAVYAWNKIYHRSLWNNIRFPVGDILEDDAVIHELIDNAGSITSRANADKSFDKWIYVQRKKRYEYIKEHHLEMLGIEKNNLAFSVLKYAEVLSRTPNGRHKMNELKNMLKNEKIMLEGASLKREMAFKLWYYFPGVFTAVIKAFRH
;
A
#
# COMPACT_ATOMS: atom_id res chain seq x y z
N MET A 1 4.19 -18.29 -3.49
CA MET A 1 4.60 -17.47 -4.62
C MET A 1 3.42 -17.42 -5.55
N PHE A 2 3.12 -16.24 -6.06
CA PHE A 2 2.12 -16.01 -7.10
C PHE A 2 2.86 -15.42 -8.30
N VAL A 3 2.29 -15.50 -9.49
CA VAL A 3 2.78 -14.86 -10.71
C VAL A 3 1.52 -14.52 -11.50
N ASP A 4 1.38 -13.27 -11.92
CA ASP A 4 0.19 -12.84 -12.66
C ASP A 4 0.30 -13.28 -14.14
N SER A 5 -0.82 -13.43 -14.83
CA SER A 5 -0.84 -14.10 -16.15
C SER A 5 -0.24 -13.28 -17.30
N ASP A 6 -0.03 -12.00 -17.08
CA ASP A 6 0.57 -11.00 -17.96
C ASP A 6 2.04 -10.69 -17.60
N ASP A 7 2.55 -11.23 -16.49
CA ASP A 7 3.96 -11.18 -16.09
C ASP A 7 4.77 -12.35 -16.66
N TRP A 8 6.09 -12.21 -16.64
CA TRP A 8 7.04 -13.31 -16.84
C TRP A 8 8.14 -13.30 -15.76
N VAL A 9 8.71 -14.48 -15.53
CA VAL A 9 9.81 -14.67 -14.58
C VAL A 9 11.05 -15.22 -15.30
N HIS A 10 12.23 -14.89 -14.78
CA HIS A 10 13.48 -15.51 -15.23
C HIS A 10 13.44 -17.03 -14.97
N GLU A 11 14.05 -17.86 -15.82
CA GLU A 11 14.05 -19.33 -15.69
C GLU A 11 14.47 -19.83 -14.28
N ASP A 12 15.58 -19.31 -13.75
CA ASP A 12 16.04 -19.53 -12.39
C ASP A 12 15.14 -18.97 -11.26
N PHE A 13 14.11 -18.16 -11.52
CA PHE A 13 13.43 -17.38 -10.49
C PHE A 13 12.91 -18.23 -9.34
N CYS A 14 12.19 -19.31 -9.62
CA CYS A 14 11.68 -20.23 -8.60
C CYS A 14 12.79 -20.87 -7.77
N ARG A 15 13.93 -21.18 -8.40
CA ARG A 15 15.12 -21.76 -7.76
C ARG A 15 15.80 -20.73 -6.85
N LYS A 16 16.18 -19.57 -7.40
CA LYS A 16 16.79 -18.46 -6.67
C LYS A 16 15.90 -17.96 -5.53
N ALA A 17 14.59 -17.95 -5.71
CA ALA A 17 13.63 -17.56 -4.67
C ALA A 17 13.56 -18.59 -3.52
N TYR A 18 13.62 -19.88 -3.84
CA TYR A 18 13.67 -20.96 -2.84
C TYR A 18 15.00 -20.96 -2.08
N GLU A 19 16.14 -20.94 -2.80
CA GLU A 19 17.50 -20.80 -2.25
C GLU A 19 17.56 -19.60 -1.28
N THR A 20 17.03 -18.44 -1.70
CA THR A 20 17.04 -17.22 -0.87
C THR A 20 16.29 -17.37 0.46
N VAL A 21 15.20 -18.15 0.55
CA VAL A 21 14.51 -18.40 1.83
C VAL A 21 15.07 -19.57 2.64
N THR A 22 15.68 -20.58 1.99
CA THR A 22 16.34 -21.68 2.73
C THR A 22 17.62 -21.20 3.41
N ASP A 23 18.42 -20.41 2.70
CA ASP A 23 19.76 -20.01 3.14
C ASP A 23 19.71 -18.94 4.25
N THR A 24 18.63 -18.16 4.28
CA THR A 24 18.35 -17.14 5.30
C THR A 24 17.45 -17.61 6.44
N GLY A 25 16.73 -18.72 6.25
CA GLY A 25 15.66 -19.16 7.15
C GLY A 25 14.44 -18.22 7.21
N ALA A 26 14.36 -17.20 6.35
CA ALA A 26 13.29 -16.21 6.37
C ALA A 26 11.96 -16.81 5.88
N ARG A 27 10.84 -16.43 6.51
CA ARG A 27 9.50 -16.95 6.14
C ARG A 27 8.88 -16.25 4.93
N MET A 28 9.49 -15.16 4.46
CA MET A 28 9.13 -14.46 3.23
C MET A 28 10.39 -13.90 2.56
N ALA A 29 10.38 -13.83 1.23
CA ALA A 29 11.29 -12.94 0.51
C ALA A 29 10.54 -12.08 -0.52
N ILE A 30 11.04 -10.86 -0.75
CA ILE A 30 10.49 -9.87 -1.68
C ILE A 30 11.51 -9.63 -2.81
N PHE A 31 11.07 -9.61 -4.06
CA PHE A 31 11.94 -9.64 -5.23
C PHE A 31 11.82 -8.41 -6.13
N ASP A 32 12.88 -8.20 -6.87
CA ASP A 32 13.03 -7.10 -7.81
C ASP A 32 12.02 -7.17 -8.96
N LEU A 33 11.50 -6.02 -9.38
CA LEU A 33 10.65 -5.89 -10.55
C LEU A 33 11.54 -5.50 -11.74
N CYS A 34 11.26 -6.03 -12.93
CA CYS A 34 11.86 -5.54 -14.18
C CYS A 34 10.73 -5.08 -15.09
N TYR A 35 10.50 -3.77 -15.13
CA TYR A 35 9.45 -3.19 -15.96
C TYR A 35 9.99 -2.94 -17.37
N THR A 36 9.40 -3.61 -18.37
CA THR A 36 9.70 -3.37 -19.79
C THR A 36 8.58 -2.58 -20.48
N ALA A 37 8.81 -2.16 -21.72
CA ALA A 37 7.81 -1.48 -22.53
C ALA A 37 7.30 -2.41 -23.65
N GLY A 38 6.09 -2.93 -23.50
CA GLY A 38 5.51 -3.91 -24.43
C GLY A 38 6.34 -5.20 -24.50
N ASP A 39 6.43 -5.81 -25.69
CA ASP A 39 7.16 -7.06 -25.93
C ASP A 39 8.70 -6.93 -25.80
N SER A 40 9.22 -5.77 -25.37
CA SER A 40 10.64 -5.57 -25.13
C SER A 40 11.14 -6.43 -23.97
N LYS A 41 12.37 -6.95 -24.10
CA LYS A 41 13.13 -7.54 -22.99
C LYS A 41 14.11 -6.55 -22.35
N GLU A 42 14.26 -5.36 -22.93
CA GLU A 42 14.93 -4.23 -22.28
C GLU A 42 13.92 -3.54 -21.36
N GLY A 43 14.30 -3.38 -20.09
CA GLY A 43 13.47 -2.78 -19.06
C GLY A 43 14.31 -2.13 -17.97
N TYR A 44 13.65 -1.32 -17.13
CA TYR A 44 14.28 -0.78 -15.94
C TYR A 44 14.08 -1.74 -14.78
N ILE A 45 15.19 -2.10 -14.12
CA ILE A 45 15.15 -2.90 -12.89
C ILE A 45 14.67 -1.97 -11.77
N HIS A 46 13.38 -2.07 -11.49
CA HIS A 46 12.78 -1.49 -10.30
C HIS A 46 12.74 -2.54 -9.19
N ALA A 47 13.87 -2.69 -8.52
CA ALA A 47 14.02 -3.64 -7.43
C ALA A 47 13.09 -3.36 -6.18
N SER A 48 13.01 -4.25 -5.14
CA SER A 48 12.21 -4.13 -3.85
C SER A 48 12.72 -3.65 -2.41
N LEU A 49 14.00 -3.48 -1.98
CA LEU A 49 14.53 -2.77 -0.77
C LEU A 49 15.88 -2.02 -1.00
N THR A 50 16.54 -1.32 -0.07
CA THR A 50 17.83 -0.63 -0.42
C THR A 50 19.04 -1.55 -0.59
N GLU A 51 19.10 -2.68 0.13
CA GLU A 51 20.21 -3.63 0.11
C GLU A 51 19.68 -5.07 0.06
N VAL A 52 20.59 -6.04 -0.12
CA VAL A 52 20.31 -7.48 0.00
C VAL A 52 20.57 -7.86 1.45
N GLY A 53 19.55 -8.28 2.19
CA GLY A 53 19.69 -8.55 3.63
C GLY A 53 18.56 -9.38 4.23
N ILE A 54 18.59 -9.50 5.56
CA ILE A 54 17.49 -10.05 6.36
C ILE A 54 17.02 -8.92 7.29
N TYR A 55 15.72 -8.61 7.24
CA TYR A 55 15.10 -7.49 7.91
C TYR A 55 14.02 -7.96 8.89
N PRO A 56 13.84 -7.26 10.03
CA PRO A 56 12.66 -7.43 10.86
C PRO A 56 11.38 -7.15 10.08
N SER A 57 10.37 -7.99 10.25
CA SER A 57 9.01 -7.78 9.71
C SER A 57 8.43 -6.40 10.04
N SER A 58 8.69 -5.88 11.25
CA SER A 58 8.30 -4.53 11.69
C SER A 58 8.81 -3.40 10.79
N ASP A 59 10.01 -3.56 10.24
CA ASP A 59 10.69 -2.51 9.47
C ASP A 59 10.17 -2.53 8.02
N ILE A 60 9.93 -3.74 7.50
CA ILE A 60 9.27 -3.94 6.20
C ILE A 60 7.80 -3.52 6.26
N LEU A 61 7.12 -3.74 7.40
CA LEU A 61 5.77 -3.23 7.65
C LEU A 61 5.77 -1.70 7.65
N ARG A 62 6.72 -1.05 8.34
CA ARG A 62 6.90 0.40 8.34
C ARG A 62 7.10 0.95 6.92
N LEU A 63 7.93 0.30 6.11
CA LEU A 63 8.17 0.66 4.70
C LEU A 63 6.94 0.40 3.81
N ARG A 64 6.19 -0.68 4.05
CA ARG A 64 4.88 -0.92 3.40
C ARG A 64 3.86 0.15 3.75
N LEU A 65 3.87 0.67 4.99
CA LEU A 65 3.02 1.78 5.40
C LEU A 65 3.46 3.11 4.76
N THR A 66 4.74 3.47 4.73
CA THR A 66 5.20 4.68 4.01
C THR A 66 5.03 4.57 2.49
N GLY A 67 4.89 3.34 1.97
CA GLY A 67 4.60 3.01 0.58
C GLY A 67 5.81 2.58 -0.22
N ASP A 68 6.96 2.41 0.43
CA ASP A 68 8.26 2.06 -0.14
C ASP A 68 8.49 0.55 -0.22
N ILE A 69 7.46 -0.25 0.10
CA ILE A 69 7.29 -1.65 -0.32
C ILE A 69 5.97 -1.73 -1.10
N ALA A 70 5.99 -2.34 -2.29
CA ALA A 70 4.80 -2.51 -3.13
C ALA A 70 3.80 -3.54 -2.56
N VAL A 71 2.52 -3.37 -2.90
CA VAL A 71 1.43 -4.28 -2.48
C VAL A 71 1.57 -5.68 -3.07
N TYR A 72 2.08 -5.78 -4.30
CA TYR A 72 1.95 -6.95 -5.18
C TYR A 72 2.19 -8.30 -4.50
N ALA A 73 1.27 -9.26 -4.61
CA ALA A 73 1.44 -10.59 -4.06
C ALA A 73 2.42 -11.45 -4.89
N TRP A 74 2.54 -11.17 -6.19
CA TRP A 74 3.36 -11.93 -7.13
C TRP A 74 4.87 -11.74 -6.95
N ASN A 75 5.33 -10.53 -6.60
CA ASN A 75 6.77 -10.27 -6.42
C ASN A 75 7.37 -10.86 -5.12
N LYS A 76 6.73 -11.87 -4.53
CA LYS A 76 7.02 -12.41 -3.20
C LYS A 76 6.92 -13.94 -3.13
N ILE A 77 7.83 -14.56 -2.39
CA ILE A 77 7.71 -15.96 -1.92
C ILE A 77 7.34 -15.98 -0.44
N TYR A 78 6.56 -16.97 -0.05
CA TYR A 78 5.97 -17.09 1.28
C TYR A 78 6.11 -18.54 1.76
N HIS A 79 6.49 -18.72 3.02
CA HIS A 79 6.31 -19.98 3.70
C HIS A 79 4.81 -20.27 3.88
N ARG A 80 4.39 -21.53 3.66
CA ARG A 80 2.96 -21.90 3.61
C ARG A 80 2.18 -21.51 4.87
N SER A 81 2.81 -21.56 6.05
CA SER A 81 2.14 -21.25 7.31
C SER A 81 1.67 -19.80 7.47
N LEU A 82 2.24 -18.85 6.71
CA LEU A 82 1.72 -17.46 6.68
C LEU A 82 0.30 -17.41 6.10
N TRP A 83 -0.04 -18.36 5.22
CA TRP A 83 -1.35 -18.47 4.58
C TRP A 83 -2.30 -19.43 5.31
N ASN A 84 -2.08 -19.73 6.59
CA ASN A 84 -3.01 -20.59 7.34
C ASN A 84 -4.39 -19.92 7.45
N ASN A 85 -4.45 -18.70 8.00
CA ASN A 85 -5.69 -17.99 8.32
C ASN A 85 -6.04 -16.87 7.31
N ILE A 86 -5.06 -16.39 6.54
CA ILE A 86 -5.18 -15.22 5.65
C ILE A 86 -5.67 -15.63 4.26
N ARG A 87 -6.67 -14.93 3.71
CA ARG A 87 -7.20 -15.15 2.34
C ARG A 87 -7.49 -13.82 1.66
N PHE A 88 -7.25 -13.76 0.35
CA PHE A 88 -7.70 -12.64 -0.48
C PHE A 88 -9.22 -12.45 -0.38
N PRO A 89 -9.72 -11.22 -0.15
CA PRO A 89 -11.15 -10.95 -0.08
C PRO A 89 -11.84 -11.11 -1.45
N VAL A 90 -12.86 -11.97 -1.52
CA VAL A 90 -13.61 -12.24 -2.76
C VAL A 90 -14.39 -10.99 -3.20
N GLY A 91 -14.23 -10.60 -4.47
CA GLY A 91 -14.93 -9.45 -5.06
C GLY A 91 -14.29 -8.09 -4.75
N ASP A 92 -13.09 -8.08 -4.17
CA ASP A 92 -12.26 -6.89 -4.04
C ASP A 92 -11.42 -6.66 -5.32
N ILE A 93 -10.90 -5.45 -5.51
CA ILE A 93 -10.01 -5.05 -6.64
C ILE A 93 -8.68 -4.49 -6.10
N LEU A 94 -8.50 -4.52 -4.78
CA LEU A 94 -7.25 -4.21 -4.07
C LEU A 94 -7.01 -5.28 -2.99
N GLU A 95 -7.28 -6.52 -3.36
CA GLU A 95 -7.14 -7.74 -2.55
C GLU A 95 -5.73 -7.89 -1.95
N ASP A 96 -4.70 -7.44 -2.65
CA ASP A 96 -3.31 -7.41 -2.17
C ASP A 96 -3.11 -6.44 -1.00
N ASP A 97 -3.50 -5.16 -1.14
CA ASP A 97 -3.34 -4.19 -0.04
C ASP A 97 -4.15 -4.60 1.20
N ALA A 98 -5.23 -5.36 0.99
CA ALA A 98 -6.08 -5.91 2.03
C ALA A 98 -5.43 -7.01 2.90
N VAL A 99 -4.39 -7.71 2.43
CA VAL A 99 -3.78 -8.86 3.14
C VAL A 99 -2.26 -8.79 3.30
N ILE A 100 -1.56 -8.07 2.42
CA ILE A 100 -0.08 -8.14 2.34
C ILE A 100 0.59 -7.50 3.56
N HIS A 101 -0.07 -6.57 4.25
CA HIS A 101 0.43 -6.00 5.49
C HIS A 101 0.44 -7.03 6.65
N GLU A 102 -0.63 -7.83 6.79
CA GLU A 102 -0.72 -8.91 7.78
C GLU A 102 0.28 -10.04 7.48
N LEU A 103 0.49 -10.37 6.20
CA LEU A 103 1.48 -11.36 5.77
C LEU A 103 2.92 -10.93 6.05
N ILE A 104 3.24 -9.64 5.86
CA ILE A 104 4.54 -9.05 6.16
C ILE A 104 4.82 -9.12 7.65
N ASP A 105 3.89 -8.67 8.48
CA ASP A 105 4.01 -8.70 9.94
C ASP A 105 4.21 -10.12 10.48
N ASN A 106 3.32 -11.04 10.08
CA ASN A 106 3.38 -12.45 10.49
C ASN A 106 4.65 -13.19 10.04
N ALA A 107 5.48 -12.65 9.14
CA ALA A 107 6.73 -13.27 8.68
C ALA A 107 7.82 -13.30 9.77
N GLY A 108 7.83 -12.34 10.71
CA GLY A 108 8.89 -12.20 11.72
C GLY A 108 10.21 -11.66 11.14
N SER A 109 10.78 -12.36 10.15
CA SER A 109 11.91 -11.92 9.34
C SER A 109 11.62 -12.09 7.84
N ILE A 110 12.14 -11.15 7.04
CA ILE A 110 11.95 -11.05 5.58
C ILE A 110 13.30 -10.78 4.92
N THR A 111 13.56 -11.39 3.77
CA THR A 111 14.77 -11.12 2.97
C THR A 111 14.44 -10.53 1.59
N SER A 112 15.40 -9.93 0.88
CA SER A 112 15.16 -9.02 -0.25
C SER A 112 16.29 -8.94 -1.30
N ARG A 113 16.02 -8.22 -2.41
CA ARG A 113 16.99 -7.54 -3.31
C ARG A 113 16.55 -6.03 -3.55
N ALA A 114 17.25 -5.20 -4.39
CA ALA A 114 17.44 -3.67 -4.41
C ALA A 114 16.17 -2.72 -4.58
N ASN A 115 16.12 -1.39 -4.92
CA ASN A 115 15.11 -0.29 -4.51
C ASN A 115 13.50 -0.40 -4.43
N ALA A 116 12.57 0.55 -4.83
CA ALA A 116 11.04 0.41 -4.83
C ALA A 116 10.12 1.63 -5.33
N ASP A 117 8.95 1.47 -6.04
CA ASP A 117 8.01 2.60 -6.46
C ASP A 117 6.51 2.25 -6.83
N LYS A 118 5.65 3.27 -7.09
CA LYS A 118 4.19 3.30 -6.75
C LYS A 118 3.18 3.52 -7.91
N SER A 119 2.07 2.76 -7.87
CA SER A 119 0.79 3.08 -8.53
C SER A 119 -0.26 3.60 -7.50
N PHE A 120 -1.31 4.29 -7.95
CA PHE A 120 -2.32 4.91 -7.06
C PHE A 120 -3.74 4.88 -7.66
N ASP A 121 -4.68 4.23 -6.99
CA ASP A 121 -6.05 4.05 -7.49
C ASP A 121 -7.17 4.39 -6.49
N LYS A 122 -8.40 4.34 -6.99
CA LYS A 122 -9.64 4.96 -6.52
C LYS A 122 -10.31 4.25 -5.34
N TRP A 123 -9.97 2.97 -5.11
CA TRP A 123 -10.60 2.09 -4.11
C TRP A 123 -9.87 2.04 -2.76
N ILE A 124 -8.71 2.70 -2.65
CA ILE A 124 -7.75 2.59 -1.55
C ILE A 124 -8.34 2.81 -0.14
N TYR A 125 -9.42 3.58 0.01
CA TYR A 125 -9.99 3.89 1.33
C TYR A 125 -10.43 2.64 2.12
N VAL A 126 -11.08 1.68 1.46
CA VAL A 126 -11.62 0.49 2.14
C VAL A 126 -10.50 -0.41 2.66
N GLN A 127 -9.42 -0.58 1.88
CA GLN A 127 -8.29 -1.41 2.29
C GLN A 127 -7.46 -0.74 3.38
N ARG A 128 -7.22 0.58 3.27
CA ARG A 128 -6.57 1.34 4.35
C ARG A 128 -7.42 1.39 5.61
N LYS A 129 -8.74 1.21 5.54
CA LYS A 129 -9.56 0.98 6.73
C LYS A 129 -9.31 -0.38 7.37
N LYS A 130 -9.31 -1.49 6.61
CA LYS A 130 -8.96 -2.84 7.13
C LYS A 130 -7.58 -2.80 7.81
N ARG A 131 -6.60 -2.22 7.11
CA ARG A 131 -5.22 -2.04 7.56
C ARG A 131 -5.09 -1.10 8.76
N TYR A 132 -5.91 -0.04 8.83
CA TYR A 132 -5.97 0.85 9.99
C TYR A 132 -6.42 0.11 11.24
N GLU A 133 -7.45 -0.74 11.17
CA GLU A 133 -7.88 -1.51 12.34
C GLU A 133 -6.80 -2.53 12.77
N TYR A 134 -6.16 -3.22 11.83
CA TYR A 134 -5.01 -4.10 12.13
C TYR A 134 -3.87 -3.34 12.85
N ILE A 135 -3.42 -2.22 12.29
CA ILE A 135 -2.38 -1.39 12.91
C ILE A 135 -2.83 -0.78 14.25
N LYS A 136 -4.13 -0.49 14.42
CA LYS A 136 -4.71 -0.02 15.70
C LYS A 136 -4.67 -1.09 16.79
N GLU A 137 -4.81 -2.36 16.41
CA GLU A 137 -4.89 -3.50 17.34
C GLU A 137 -3.52 -4.12 17.63
N HIS A 138 -2.59 -4.09 16.67
CA HIS A 138 -1.28 -4.73 16.78
C HIS A 138 -0.09 -3.74 16.90
N HIS A 139 -0.20 -2.52 16.35
CA HIS A 139 0.93 -1.58 16.18
C HIS A 139 0.57 -0.12 16.48
N LEU A 140 0.17 0.15 17.73
CA LEU A 140 -0.19 1.50 18.19
C LEU A 140 0.92 2.55 17.94
N GLU A 141 2.19 2.15 17.95
CA GLU A 141 3.35 2.97 17.62
C GLU A 141 3.46 3.34 16.14
N MET A 142 2.87 2.55 15.23
CA MET A 142 2.79 2.83 13.79
C MET A 142 1.48 3.52 13.40
N LEU A 143 0.49 3.59 14.29
CA LEU A 143 -0.84 4.15 14.03
C LEU A 143 -0.76 5.57 13.43
N GLY A 144 0.17 6.41 13.89
CA GLY A 144 0.38 7.76 13.34
C GLY A 144 0.75 7.77 11.84
N ILE A 145 1.40 6.72 11.33
CA ILE A 145 1.71 6.57 9.90
C ILE A 145 0.42 6.23 9.15
N GLU A 146 -0.37 5.26 9.62
CA GLU A 146 -1.58 4.86 8.91
C GLU A 146 -2.70 5.93 8.97
N LYS A 147 -2.78 6.73 10.04
CA LYS A 147 -3.62 7.94 10.07
C LYS A 147 -3.23 8.93 8.97
N ASN A 148 -1.94 9.13 8.73
CA ASN A 148 -1.45 9.96 7.61
C ASN A 148 -1.82 9.38 6.25
N ASN A 149 -1.77 8.06 6.09
CA ASN A 149 -2.12 7.35 4.86
C ASN A 149 -3.60 7.39 4.53
N LEU A 150 -4.47 7.20 5.53
CA LEU A 150 -5.92 7.27 5.38
C LEU A 150 -6.34 8.71 5.05
N ALA A 151 -5.79 9.71 5.76
CA ALA A 151 -6.01 11.13 5.48
C ALA A 151 -5.55 11.52 4.06
N PHE A 152 -4.38 11.04 3.62
CA PHE A 152 -3.91 11.28 2.26
C PHE A 152 -4.82 10.67 1.19
N SER A 153 -5.33 9.46 1.41
CA SER A 153 -6.21 8.76 0.46
C SER A 153 -7.56 9.47 0.32
N VAL A 154 -8.15 9.92 1.43
CA VAL A 154 -9.35 10.76 1.41
C VAL A 154 -9.11 12.05 0.62
N LEU A 155 -7.99 12.74 0.87
CA LEU A 155 -7.65 13.98 0.18
C LEU A 155 -7.42 13.77 -1.33
N LYS A 156 -6.78 12.66 -1.72
CA LYS A 156 -6.58 12.30 -3.14
C LYS A 156 -7.87 11.91 -3.84
N TYR A 157 -8.74 11.12 -3.19
CA TYR A 157 -10.03 10.77 -3.77
C TYR A 157 -10.93 12.00 -3.90
N ALA A 158 -10.96 12.88 -2.90
CA ALA A 158 -11.61 14.19 -2.98
C ALA A 158 -11.05 15.05 -4.13
N GLU A 159 -9.73 15.08 -4.32
CA GLU A 159 -9.10 15.79 -5.44
C GLU A 159 -9.58 15.26 -6.80
N VAL A 160 -9.64 13.94 -6.98
CA VAL A 160 -10.17 13.29 -8.20
C VAL A 160 -11.66 13.62 -8.39
N LEU A 161 -12.48 13.52 -7.35
CA LEU A 161 -13.91 13.84 -7.41
C LEU A 161 -14.16 15.33 -7.74
N SER A 162 -13.29 16.25 -7.32
CA SER A 162 -13.38 17.67 -7.69
C SER A 162 -13.14 17.95 -9.18
N ARG A 163 -12.52 17.00 -9.89
CA ARG A 163 -12.22 17.05 -11.33
C ARG A 163 -13.24 16.25 -12.17
N THR A 164 -14.06 15.41 -11.54
CA THR A 164 -14.94 14.44 -12.23
C THR A 164 -16.31 15.06 -12.54
N PRO A 165 -16.84 14.98 -13.78
CA PRO A 165 -18.23 15.32 -14.08
C PRO A 165 -19.20 14.61 -13.13
N ASN A 166 -20.17 15.34 -12.59
CA ASN A 166 -21.11 14.86 -11.55
C ASN A 166 -20.47 14.35 -10.23
N GLY A 167 -19.15 14.53 -10.02
CA GLY A 167 -18.42 14.11 -8.82
C GLY A 167 -18.91 14.69 -7.49
N ARG A 168 -19.75 15.75 -7.54
CA ARG A 168 -20.43 16.33 -6.36
C ARG A 168 -21.30 15.32 -5.62
N HIS A 169 -21.94 14.36 -6.29
CA HIS A 169 -22.72 13.33 -5.62
C HIS A 169 -21.81 12.42 -4.77
N LYS A 170 -20.76 11.87 -5.38
CA LYS A 170 -19.78 11.00 -4.71
C LYS A 170 -18.97 11.71 -3.62
N MET A 171 -18.80 13.04 -3.75
CA MET A 171 -18.22 13.87 -2.69
C MET A 171 -19.09 13.89 -1.43
N ASN A 172 -20.41 13.84 -1.56
CA ASN A 172 -21.34 13.78 -0.44
C ASN A 172 -21.40 12.36 0.16
N GLU A 173 -21.37 11.31 -0.68
CA GLU A 173 -21.23 9.91 -0.22
C GLU A 173 -19.97 9.75 0.65
N LEU A 174 -18.82 10.22 0.16
CA LEU A 174 -17.54 10.22 0.86
C LEU A 174 -17.63 10.96 2.22
N LYS A 175 -18.26 12.14 2.26
CA LYS A 175 -18.45 12.89 3.51
C LYS A 175 -19.40 12.21 4.50
N ASN A 176 -20.44 11.52 4.01
CA ASN A 176 -21.36 10.78 4.86
C ASN A 176 -20.66 9.56 5.50
N MET A 177 -19.88 8.80 4.73
CA MET A 177 -19.04 7.71 5.25
C MET A 177 -18.05 8.21 6.33
N LEU A 178 -17.37 9.32 6.06
CA LEU A 178 -16.39 9.92 6.96
C LEU A 178 -16.97 10.59 8.21
N LYS A 179 -18.29 10.79 8.29
CA LYS A 179 -18.95 11.45 9.43
C LYS A 179 -18.68 10.72 10.76
N ASN A 180 -18.67 9.40 10.73
CA ASN A 180 -18.40 8.55 11.90
C ASN A 180 -16.90 8.23 12.02
N GLU A 181 -16.20 8.11 10.89
CA GLU A 181 -14.82 7.65 10.81
C GLU A 181 -13.78 8.77 11.01
N LYS A 182 -14.22 10.03 11.18
CA LYS A 182 -13.38 11.21 11.45
C LYS A 182 -12.36 11.00 12.58
N ILE A 183 -12.70 10.25 13.64
CA ILE A 183 -11.80 9.95 14.77
C ILE A 183 -10.55 9.15 14.32
N MET A 184 -10.68 8.35 13.26
CA MET A 184 -9.57 7.60 12.66
C MET A 184 -8.54 8.54 12.00
N LEU A 185 -8.95 9.77 11.63
CA LEU A 185 -8.11 10.75 10.91
C LEU A 185 -7.48 11.82 11.80
N GLU A 186 -7.93 11.96 13.05
CA GLU A 186 -7.39 12.93 14.02
C GLU A 186 -6.10 12.41 14.64
N GLY A 187 -5.04 13.24 14.65
CA GLY A 187 -3.68 12.78 14.96
C GLY A 187 -2.91 12.25 13.75
N ALA A 188 -3.36 12.53 12.52
CA ALA A 188 -2.46 12.60 11.36
C ALA A 188 -1.48 13.79 11.51
N SER A 189 -0.47 13.90 10.64
CA SER A 189 0.43 15.07 10.66
C SER A 189 -0.36 16.37 10.47
N LEU A 190 0.09 17.47 11.10
CA LEU A 190 -0.59 18.76 11.07
C LEU A 190 -0.96 19.21 9.64
N LYS A 191 -0.06 18.99 8.66
CA LYS A 191 -0.30 19.29 7.23
C LYS A 191 -1.45 18.47 6.63
N ARG A 192 -1.60 17.19 7.00
CA ARG A 192 -2.72 16.34 6.57
C ARG A 192 -4.01 16.67 7.31
N GLU A 193 -3.94 16.89 8.62
CA GLU A 193 -5.11 17.20 9.44
C GLU A 193 -5.72 18.56 9.07
N MET A 194 -4.91 19.60 8.85
CA MET A 194 -5.36 20.90 8.36
C MET A 194 -6.00 20.78 6.96
N ALA A 195 -5.37 20.05 6.04
CA ALA A 195 -5.91 19.85 4.69
C ALA A 195 -7.25 19.08 4.73
N PHE A 196 -7.36 18.04 5.57
CA PHE A 196 -8.60 17.29 5.77
C PHE A 196 -9.70 18.16 6.38
N LYS A 197 -9.41 18.92 7.44
CA LYS A 197 -10.37 19.85 8.06
C LYS A 197 -10.83 20.92 7.06
N LEU A 198 -9.91 21.47 6.27
CA LEU A 198 -10.23 22.45 5.22
C LEU A 198 -11.15 21.84 4.14
N TRP A 199 -10.88 20.63 3.65
CA TRP A 199 -11.75 19.94 2.71
C TRP A 199 -13.12 19.58 3.30
N TYR A 200 -13.14 19.05 4.52
CA TYR A 200 -14.34 18.52 5.15
C TYR A 200 -15.33 19.63 5.52
N TYR A 201 -14.86 20.70 6.15
CA TYR A 201 -15.69 21.83 6.57
C TYR A 201 -15.83 22.93 5.51
N PHE A 202 -14.77 23.21 4.73
CA PHE A 202 -14.71 24.34 3.79
C PHE A 202 -14.36 23.91 2.36
N PRO A 203 -15.12 22.99 1.73
CA PRO A 203 -14.75 22.35 0.45
C PRO A 203 -14.55 23.35 -0.69
N GLY A 204 -15.25 24.49 -0.69
CA GLY A 204 -15.04 25.57 -1.66
C GLY A 204 -13.66 26.21 -1.53
N VAL A 205 -13.24 26.53 -0.30
CA VAL A 205 -11.90 27.08 -0.01
C VAL A 205 -10.82 26.06 -0.34
N PHE A 206 -10.99 24.79 0.05
CA PHE A 206 -10.07 23.71 -0.34
C PHE A 206 -9.92 23.58 -1.87
N THR A 207 -11.03 23.67 -2.61
CA THR A 207 -11.02 23.61 -4.08
C THR A 207 -10.32 24.83 -4.69
N ALA A 208 -10.50 26.02 -4.11
CA ALA A 208 -9.78 27.23 -4.53
C ALA A 208 -8.27 27.13 -4.23
N VAL A 209 -7.89 26.63 -3.05
CA VAL A 209 -6.50 26.39 -2.64
C VAL A 209 -5.81 25.38 -3.58
N ILE A 210 -6.44 24.23 -3.86
CA ILE A 210 -5.91 23.26 -4.84
C ILE A 210 -5.88 23.81 -6.28
N LYS A 211 -6.67 24.83 -6.61
CA LYS A 211 -6.58 25.52 -7.90
C LYS A 211 -5.49 26.61 -7.94
N ALA A 212 -5.14 27.21 -6.80
CA ALA A 212 -4.11 28.24 -6.71
C ALA A 212 -2.69 27.64 -6.69
N PHE A 213 -2.47 26.56 -5.92
CA PHE A 213 -1.20 25.83 -5.88
C PHE A 213 -1.08 24.80 -7.02
N ARG A 214 -1.26 25.26 -8.27
CA ARG A 214 -1.22 24.47 -9.51
C ARG A 214 -0.15 24.92 -10.51
N HIS A 215 0.75 25.78 -10.05
CA HIS A 215 1.95 26.23 -10.74
C HIS A 215 3.16 25.72 -9.97
#